data_AF-A0A349URC0-F1
#
_entry.id   AF-A0A349URC0-F1
#
_cell.length_a   1.000
_cell.length_b   1.000
_cell.length_c   1.000
_cell.angle_alpha   90.00
_cell.angle_beta   90.00
_cell.angle_gamma   90.00
#
_symmetry.space_group_name_H-M   'P 1'
#
loop_
_entity.id
_entity.type
_entity.pdbx_description
1 polymer ?
#
loop_
_entity_poly.entity_id
_entity_poly.type
_entity_poly.pdbx_seq_one_letter_code
_entity_poly.pdbx_strand_id
1 'polypeptide(L)'
;AGGPMMGFTLSDLSTPVTKGTSGVTVLTRDDVRRAEQTNCVRCGRCVDVCPLRLVPTKMAMAAKFRDWELAKRYHLQACCECGCCGYACPASIPLVQLIRLGKAQIPKE
;
A
#
# COMPACT_ATOMS: atom_id res chain seq x y z
N ALA A 1 5.28 14.91 -5.14
CA ALA A 1 4.24 13.86 -5.08
C ALA A 1 4.43 13.07 -3.79
N GLY A 2 3.47 13.10 -2.87
CA GLY A 2 3.68 12.51 -1.53
C GLY A 2 2.65 12.93 -0.48
N GLY A 3 1.41 13.20 -0.89
CA GLY A 3 0.31 13.49 0.04
C GLY A 3 -0.03 12.28 0.92
N PRO A 4 -1.10 12.35 1.73
CA PRO A 4 -1.41 11.37 2.77
C PRO A 4 -1.52 9.91 2.27
N MET A 5 -1.78 9.73 0.98
CA MET A 5 -2.03 8.42 0.37
C MET A 5 -0.81 7.81 -0.33
N MET A 6 0.06 8.64 -0.91
CA MET A 6 1.20 8.18 -1.74
C MET A 6 2.55 8.41 -1.09
N GLY A 7 2.62 9.26 -0.07
CA GLY A 7 3.85 9.54 0.68
C GLY A 7 4.43 8.32 1.39
N PHE A 8 5.64 8.48 1.87
CA PHE A 8 6.29 7.54 2.79
C PHE A 8 6.24 8.13 4.20
N THR A 9 5.93 7.29 5.18
CA THR A 9 5.96 7.69 6.59
C THR A 9 7.40 7.81 7.06
N LEU A 10 7.74 8.93 7.68
CA LEU A 10 9.02 9.11 8.35
C LEU A 10 8.88 8.72 9.81
N SER A 11 9.80 7.87 10.30
CA SER A 11 9.84 7.44 11.70
C SER A 11 10.69 8.37 12.58
N ASP A 12 11.54 9.18 11.97
CA ASP A 12 12.46 10.08 12.66
C ASP A 12 12.30 11.53 12.19
N LEU A 13 12.12 12.43 13.16
CA LEU A 13 12.00 13.87 12.95
C LEU A 13 13.34 14.54 12.56
N SER A 14 14.47 13.86 12.76
CA SER A 14 15.78 14.35 12.33
C SER A 14 16.05 14.13 10.83
N THR A 15 15.16 13.43 10.12
CA THR A 15 15.33 13.14 8.69
C THR A 15 15.42 14.43 7.87
N PRO A 16 16.50 14.66 7.11
CA PRO A 16 16.66 15.88 6.33
C PRO A 16 15.70 15.93 5.14
N VAL A 17 15.22 17.13 4.82
CA VAL A 17 14.51 17.39 3.56
C VAL A 17 15.51 17.62 2.43
N THR A 18 15.25 17.03 1.27
CA THR A 18 16.07 17.24 0.06
C THR A 18 15.33 18.13 -0.95
N LYS A 19 16.02 18.61 -1.99
CA LYS A 19 15.42 19.38 -3.10
C LYS A 19 14.19 18.68 -3.73
N GLY A 20 14.13 17.35 -3.68
CA GLY A 20 12.97 16.58 -4.17
C GLY A 20 11.72 16.66 -3.29
N THR A 21 11.81 17.27 -2.10
CA THR A 21 10.71 17.36 -1.14
C THR A 21 9.78 18.49 -1.54
N SER A 22 8.62 18.14 -2.11
CA SER A 22 7.61 19.14 -2.50
C SER A 22 6.77 19.65 -1.33
N GLY A 23 6.75 18.93 -0.20
CA GLY A 23 5.97 19.28 0.99
C GLY A 23 5.98 18.17 2.02
N VAL A 24 5.60 18.51 3.25
CA VAL A 24 5.49 17.58 4.39
C VAL A 24 4.04 17.57 4.86
N THR A 25 3.43 16.39 4.92
CA THR A 25 2.07 16.21 5.44
C THR A 25 2.17 15.76 6.89
N VAL A 26 1.64 16.55 7.81
CA VAL A 26 1.57 16.21 9.24
C VAL A 26 0.15 15.79 9.55
N LEU A 27 -0.02 14.58 10.04
CA LEU A 27 -1.31 14.04 10.48
C LEU A 27 -1.28 13.87 11.99
N THR A 28 -2.25 14.44 12.69
CA THR A 28 -2.41 14.27 14.12
C THR A 28 -2.99 12.89 14.43
N ARG A 29 -3.10 12.57 15.72
CA ARG A 29 -3.73 11.32 16.15
C ARG A 29 -5.20 11.22 15.72
N ASP A 30 -5.89 12.35 15.67
CA ASP A 30 -7.33 12.39 15.33
C ASP A 30 -7.56 12.30 13.82
N ASP A 31 -6.57 12.69 13.01
CA ASP A 31 -6.61 12.58 11.55
C ASP A 31 -6.44 11.14 11.04
N VAL A 32 -5.90 10.24 11.88
CA VAL A 32 -5.55 8.87 11.50
C VAL A 32 -6.43 7.85 12.23
N ARG A 33 -7.19 7.08 11.47
CA ARG A 33 -7.91 5.92 12.00
C ARG A 33 -6.91 4.87 12.49
N ARG A 34 -6.79 4.72 13.81
CA ARG A 34 -6.09 3.61 14.46
C ARG A 34 -7.05 2.44 14.62
N ALA A 35 -7.04 1.55 13.63
CA ALA A 35 -7.72 0.27 13.74
C ALA A 35 -6.67 -0.83 13.69
N GLU A 36 -6.77 -1.77 14.62
CA GLU A 36 -5.91 -2.94 14.62
C GLU A 36 -6.13 -3.75 13.35
N GLN A 37 -5.04 -4.32 12.83
CA GLN A 37 -5.14 -5.20 11.69
C GLN A 37 -5.89 -6.47 12.09
N THR A 38 -6.96 -6.77 11.38
CA THR A 38 -7.73 -8.02 11.53
C THR A 38 -7.63 -8.89 10.29
N ASN A 39 -8.28 -10.05 10.31
CA ASN A 39 -8.34 -10.95 9.16
C ASN A 39 -9.17 -10.36 8.02
N CYS A 40 -8.80 -10.69 6.78
CA CYS A 40 -9.56 -10.26 5.61
C CYS A 40 -10.97 -10.89 5.60
N VAL A 41 -12.00 -10.05 5.71
CA VAL A 41 -13.42 -10.45 5.66
C VAL A 41 -13.99 -10.61 4.24
N ARG A 42 -13.14 -10.52 3.21
CA ARG A 42 -13.50 -10.70 1.79
C ARG A 42 -14.63 -9.77 1.29
N CYS A 43 -14.69 -8.54 1.79
CA CYS A 43 -15.75 -7.57 1.46
C CYS A 43 -15.71 -6.95 0.05
N GLY A 44 -14.69 -7.19 -0.77
CA GLY A 44 -14.60 -6.67 -2.15
C GLY A 44 -14.17 -5.20 -2.31
N ARG A 45 -14.34 -4.34 -1.30
CA ARG A 45 -14.08 -2.88 -1.39
C ARG A 45 -12.73 -2.48 -2.00
N CYS A 46 -11.67 -3.24 -1.72
CA CYS A 46 -10.34 -2.97 -2.25
C CYS A 46 -10.26 -3.04 -3.78
N VAL A 47 -11.13 -3.84 -4.41
CA VAL A 47 -11.24 -3.97 -5.87
C VAL A 47 -12.05 -2.81 -6.42
N ASP A 48 -13.17 -2.46 -5.78
CA ASP A 48 -14.07 -1.39 -6.22
C ASP A 48 -13.39 -0.03 -6.26
N VAL A 49 -12.55 0.29 -5.27
CA VAL A 49 -11.83 1.57 -5.19
C VAL A 49 -10.55 1.60 -6.03
N CYS A 50 -10.17 0.49 -6.67
CA CYS A 50 -8.91 0.42 -7.41
C CYS A 50 -9.05 1.13 -8.76
N PRO A 51 -8.30 2.23 -9.02
CA PRO A 51 -8.41 2.96 -10.29
C PRO A 51 -7.94 2.12 -11.50
N LEU A 52 -7.11 1.11 -11.26
CA LEU A 52 -6.55 0.22 -12.27
C LEU A 52 -7.31 -1.11 -12.37
N ARG A 53 -8.41 -1.28 -11.62
CA ARG A 53 -9.21 -2.52 -11.56
C ARG A 53 -8.38 -3.79 -11.28
N LEU A 54 -7.32 -3.65 -10.48
CA LEU A 54 -6.51 -4.76 -10.00
C LEU A 54 -7.19 -5.47 -8.83
N VAL A 55 -6.58 -6.56 -8.35
CA VAL A 55 -7.03 -7.28 -7.15
C VAL A 55 -5.96 -7.14 -6.04
N PRO A 56 -5.98 -6.04 -5.26
CA PRO A 56 -4.89 -5.71 -4.33
C PRO A 56 -4.71 -6.76 -3.23
N THR A 57 -5.78 -7.42 -2.80
CA THR A 57 -5.74 -8.47 -1.78
C THR A 57 -4.94 -9.68 -2.24
N LYS A 58 -5.12 -10.12 -3.49
CA LYS A 58 -4.35 -11.24 -4.07
C LYS A 58 -2.89 -10.88 -4.23
N MET A 59 -2.61 -9.68 -4.74
CA MET A 59 -1.24 -9.17 -4.88
C MET A 59 -0.51 -9.04 -3.53
N ALA A 60 -1.16 -8.45 -2.53
CA ALA A 60 -0.60 -8.26 -1.21
C ALA A 60 -0.33 -9.60 -0.50
N MET A 61 -1.24 -10.57 -0.63
CA MET A 61 -1.02 -11.92 -0.09
C MET A 61 0.08 -12.66 -0.83
N ALA A 62 0.12 -12.58 -2.17
CA ALA A 62 1.20 -13.14 -2.97
C ALA A 62 2.56 -12.59 -2.54
N ALA A 63 2.66 -11.26 -2.36
CA ALA A 63 3.86 -10.61 -1.85
C ALA A 63 4.22 -11.07 -0.43
N LYS A 64 3.24 -11.17 0.48
CA LYS A 64 3.45 -11.61 1.87
C LYS A 64 4.00 -13.03 1.94
N PHE A 65 3.49 -13.94 1.11
CA PHE A 65 3.91 -15.34 1.08
C PHE A 65 5.05 -15.62 0.09
N ARG A 66 5.59 -14.60 -0.58
CA ARG A 66 6.63 -14.72 -1.63
C ARG A 66 6.22 -15.66 -2.77
N ASP A 67 4.94 -15.73 -3.08
CA ASP A 67 4.41 -16.47 -4.23
C ASP A 67 4.53 -15.59 -5.49
N TRP A 68 5.69 -15.66 -6.13
CA TRP A 68 6.00 -14.81 -7.30
C TRP A 68 5.20 -15.19 -8.53
N GLU A 69 4.83 -16.46 -8.69
CA GLU A 69 3.97 -16.92 -9.78
C GLU A 69 2.57 -16.32 -9.67
N LEU A 70 2.00 -16.30 -8.47
CA LEU A 70 0.74 -15.60 -8.22
C LEU A 70 0.89 -14.08 -8.40
N ALA A 71 2.00 -13.49 -7.94
CA ALA A 71 2.26 -12.06 -8.11
C ALA A 71 2.34 -11.65 -9.59
N LYS A 72 3.00 -12.45 -10.43
CA LYS A 72 3.06 -12.24 -11.89
C LYS A 72 1.66 -12.36 -12.52
N ARG A 73 0.90 -13.40 -12.17
CA ARG A 73 -0.48 -13.62 -12.66
C ARG A 73 -1.43 -12.47 -12.34
N TYR A 74 -1.29 -11.85 -11.18
CA TYR A 74 -2.12 -10.70 -10.77
C TYR A 74 -1.50 -9.34 -11.14
N HIS A 75 -0.52 -9.32 -12.05
CA HIS A 75 0.12 -8.11 -12.56
C HIS A 75 0.65 -7.18 -11.46
N LEU A 76 1.38 -7.74 -10.49
CA LEU A 76 1.83 -6.98 -9.31
C LEU A 76 2.58 -5.68 -9.66
N GLN A 77 3.33 -5.69 -10.77
CA GLN A 77 4.07 -4.54 -11.27
C GLN A 77 3.19 -3.41 -11.82
N ALA A 78 1.95 -3.69 -12.24
CA ALA A 78 1.04 -2.70 -12.79
C ALA A 78 0.47 -1.72 -11.74
N CYS A 79 0.52 -2.06 -10.45
CA CYS A 79 -0.04 -1.21 -9.39
C CYS A 79 0.68 0.15 -9.30
N CYS A 80 -0.05 1.25 -9.25
CA CYS A 80 0.54 2.60 -9.10
C CYS A 80 0.78 3.04 -7.63
N GLU A 81 0.57 2.16 -6.66
CA GLU A 81 0.84 2.41 -5.23
C GLU A 81 0.11 3.64 -4.65
N CYS A 82 -1.13 3.86 -5.11
CA CYS A 82 -1.95 5.02 -4.77
C CYS A 82 -2.54 5.04 -3.34
N GLY A 83 -2.49 3.94 -2.58
CA GLY A 83 -3.01 3.90 -1.19
C GLY A 83 -4.50 3.57 -1.03
N CYS A 84 -5.33 3.72 -2.06
CA CYS A 84 -6.80 3.67 -1.96
C CYS A 84 -7.33 2.38 -1.32
N CYS A 85 -6.76 1.23 -1.67
CA CYS A 85 -7.19 -0.07 -1.16
C CYS A 85 -6.89 -0.25 0.33
N GLY A 86 -5.79 0.32 0.84
CA GLY A 86 -5.45 0.28 2.26
C GLY A 86 -6.40 1.14 3.08
N TYR A 87 -6.70 2.36 2.59
CA TYR A 87 -7.61 3.29 3.26
C TYR A 87 -9.06 2.77 3.34
N ALA A 88 -9.56 2.15 2.26
CA ALA A 88 -10.93 1.62 2.23
C ALA A 88 -11.09 0.26 2.96
N CYS A 89 -10.00 -0.38 3.37
CA CYS A 89 -10.04 -1.71 3.97
C CYS A 89 -10.62 -1.66 5.39
N PRO A 90 -11.76 -2.32 5.68
CA PRO A 90 -12.30 -2.36 7.03
C PRO A 90 -11.46 -3.19 8.00
N ALA A 91 -10.62 -4.08 7.49
CA ALA A 91 -9.72 -4.93 8.28
C ALA A 91 -8.34 -4.29 8.53
N SER A 92 -8.13 -3.05 8.10
CA SER A 92 -6.87 -2.30 8.27
C SER A 92 -5.63 -3.03 7.78
N ILE A 93 -5.76 -3.84 6.73
CA ILE A 93 -4.64 -4.57 6.16
C ILE A 93 -3.75 -3.58 5.39
N PRO A 94 -2.42 -3.56 5.63
CA PRO A 94 -1.49 -2.65 4.96
C PRO A 94 -1.19 -3.10 3.52
N LEU A 95 -2.22 -3.12 2.66
CA LEU A 95 -2.17 -3.67 1.30
C LEU A 95 -1.09 -3.00 0.44
N VAL A 96 -0.99 -1.68 0.47
CA VAL A 96 -0.03 -0.94 -0.37
C VAL A 96 1.41 -1.16 0.07
N GLN A 97 1.65 -1.23 1.38
CA GLN A 97 2.98 -1.53 1.93
C GLN A 97 3.43 -2.95 1.53
N LEU A 98 2.53 -3.93 1.58
CA LEU A 98 2.82 -5.29 1.12
C LEU A 98 3.09 -5.34 -0.39
N ILE A 99 2.33 -4.60 -1.19
CA ILE A 99 2.55 -4.52 -2.65
C ILE A 99 3.89 -3.85 -2.96
N ARG A 100 4.24 -2.76 -2.27
CA ARG A 100 5.56 -2.09 -2.38
C ARG A 100 6.70 -3.06 -2.09
N LEU A 101 6.57 -3.82 -1.00
CA LEU A 101 7.55 -4.86 -0.63
C LEU A 101 7.63 -5.95 -1.71
N GLY A 102 6.50 -6.42 -2.22
CA GLY A 102 6.45 -7.41 -3.30
C GLY A 102 7.11 -6.91 -4.58
N LYS A 103 6.93 -5.64 -4.94
CA LYS A 103 7.55 -5.04 -6.13
C LYS A 103 9.06 -4.94 -6.02
N ALA A 104 9.57 -4.64 -4.82
CA ALA A 104 11.00 -4.56 -4.55
C ALA A 104 11.66 -5.95 -4.56
N GLN A 105 10.93 -7.00 -4.18
CA GLN A 105 11.48 -8.35 -4.02
C GLN A 105 11.24 -9.28 -5.22
N ILE A 106 10.33 -8.95 -6.14
CA ILE A 106 10.06 -9.83 -7.28
C ILE A 106 11.33 -9.97 -8.14
N PRO A 107 11.75 -11.19 -8.50
CA PRO A 107 12.85 -11.39 -9.44
C PRO A 107 12.51 -10.78 -10.79
N LYS A 108 13.41 -9.94 -11.32
CA LYS A 108 13.34 -9.42 -12.69
C LYS A 108 14.04 -10.44 -13.58
N GLU A 109 13.26 -11.15 -14.40
CA GLU A 109 13.77 -11.86 -15.59
C GLU A 109 13.94 -10.87 -16.73
#